data_AF-A0A0E9RJA2-F1
#
_entry.id   AF-A0A0E9RJA2-F1
#
_cell.length_a   1.000
_cell.length_b   1.000
_cell.length_c   1.000
_cell.angle_alpha   90.00
_cell.angle_beta   90.00
_cell.angle_gamma   90.00
#
_symmetry.space_group_name_H-M   'P 1'
#
loop_
_entity.id
_entity.type
_entity.pdbx_description
1 polymer ?
#
loop_
_entity_poly.entity_id
_entity_poly.type
_entity_poly.pdbx_seq_one_letter_code
_entity_poly.pdbx_strand_id
1 'polypeptide(L)'
;MTQSNPDYRQEHAGKDDPQQSQPKLSVHTNRTVFNSQDLLVPWHLKGVAQKASETSADSESSASDPVFHRYYHVFREGELENLCGRVKNITIQSSYHDQGNWCVIVEKTL
;
A
#
# COMPACT_ATOMS: atom_id res chain seq x y z
N MET A 1 -46.63 44.16 -17.18
CA MET A 1 -46.32 43.73 -18.56
C MET A 1 -44.82 43.63 -18.68
N THR A 2 -44.40 42.51 -19.25
CA THR A 2 -43.05 41.93 -19.34
C THR A 2 -42.05 42.70 -20.19
N GLN A 3 -40.79 42.26 -20.10
CA GLN A 3 -39.65 42.39 -21.06
C GLN A 3 -38.63 43.46 -20.63
N SER A 4 -37.31 43.23 -20.52
CA SER A 4 -36.42 42.07 -20.75
C SER A 4 -35.07 42.39 -20.07
N ASN A 5 -34.41 41.42 -19.43
CA ASN A 5 -33.00 41.53 -19.01
C ASN A 5 -32.20 40.49 -19.80
N PRO A 6 -31.02 40.82 -20.36
CA PRO A 6 -30.35 39.97 -21.33
C PRO A 6 -29.51 38.88 -20.65
N ASP A 7 -29.53 37.71 -21.28
CA ASP A 7 -28.50 36.66 -21.29
C ASP A 7 -27.48 36.63 -20.13
N TYR A 8 -27.84 35.95 -19.03
CA TYR A 8 -26.83 35.37 -18.16
C TYR A 8 -26.48 33.97 -18.68
N ARG A 9 -25.51 33.91 -19.59
CA ARG A 9 -24.91 32.67 -20.06
C ARG A 9 -24.23 31.98 -18.86
N GLN A 10 -24.70 30.77 -18.60
CA GLN A 10 -24.22 29.86 -17.58
C GLN A 10 -22.88 29.26 -17.99
N GLU A 11 -21.78 29.68 -17.37
CA GLU A 11 -20.51 28.95 -17.39
C GLU A 11 -19.86 29.00 -15.99
N HIS A 12 -20.41 28.21 -15.05
CA HIS A 12 -19.63 27.79 -13.89
C HIS A 12 -18.73 26.63 -14.32
N ALA A 13 -17.60 27.00 -14.94
CA ALA A 13 -16.47 26.10 -15.08
C ALA A 13 -16.05 25.64 -13.68
N GLY A 14 -16.28 24.36 -13.40
CA GLY A 14 -15.73 23.69 -12.22
C GLY A 14 -14.22 23.85 -12.26
N LYS A 15 -13.69 24.63 -11.31
CA LYS A 15 -12.25 24.66 -11.05
C LYS A 15 -11.97 23.60 -10.00
N ASP A 16 -11.59 22.45 -10.52
CA ASP A 16 -10.59 21.52 -10.00
C ASP A 16 -10.33 21.66 -8.49
N ASP A 17 -11.07 20.83 -7.76
CA ASP A 17 -10.69 20.36 -6.43
C ASP A 17 -9.22 19.88 -6.51
N PRO A 18 -8.30 20.36 -5.65
CA PRO A 18 -6.93 19.86 -5.64
C PRO A 18 -7.00 18.41 -5.17
N GLN A 19 -7.11 17.49 -6.14
CA GLN A 19 -6.98 16.07 -5.91
C GLN A 19 -5.56 15.85 -5.41
N GLN A 20 -5.43 15.91 -4.09
CA GLN A 20 -4.24 15.61 -3.33
C GLN A 20 -3.78 14.24 -3.82
N SER A 21 -2.79 14.24 -4.71
CA SER A 21 -2.28 13.02 -5.31
C SER A 21 -1.70 12.22 -4.15
N GLN A 22 -2.46 11.23 -3.68
CA GLN A 22 -2.00 10.30 -2.67
C GLN A 22 -0.62 9.80 -3.10
N PRO A 23 0.42 9.88 -2.24
CA PRO A 23 1.75 9.45 -2.63
C PRO A 23 1.67 7.99 -3.09
N LYS A 24 2.02 7.76 -4.35
CA LYS A 24 1.96 6.42 -4.95
C LYS A 24 3.08 5.58 -4.30
N LEU A 25 2.69 4.57 -3.53
CA LEU A 25 3.64 3.64 -2.91
C LEU A 25 4.55 3.01 -3.97
N SER A 26 5.86 2.96 -3.69
CA SER A 26 6.83 2.33 -4.58
C SER A 26 6.69 0.80 -4.55
N VAL A 27 7.01 0.14 -5.67
CA VAL A 27 7.03 -1.32 -5.76
C VAL A 27 8.46 -1.81 -5.64
N HIS A 28 8.72 -2.68 -4.68
CA HIS A 28 10.03 -3.26 -4.44
C HIS A 28 10.44 -4.23 -5.53
N THR A 29 11.72 -4.19 -5.89
CA THR A 29 12.35 -5.20 -6.73
C THR A 29 13.06 -6.24 -5.85
N ASN A 30 12.74 -7.51 -6.03
CA ASN A 30 13.31 -8.59 -5.23
C ASN A 30 14.86 -8.57 -5.27
N ARG A 31 15.50 -8.84 -4.12
CA ARG A 31 16.98 -8.82 -3.92
C ARG A 31 17.62 -7.44 -4.05
N THR A 32 16.85 -6.36 -3.95
CA THR A 32 17.38 -5.00 -3.82
C THR A 32 17.23 -4.49 -2.38
N VAL A 33 17.87 -3.37 -2.06
CA VAL A 33 17.65 -2.70 -0.77
C VAL A 33 16.29 -2.01 -0.76
N PHE A 34 15.66 -1.93 0.41
CA PHE A 34 14.47 -1.11 0.58
C PHE A 34 14.86 0.37 0.54
N ASN A 35 14.20 1.15 -0.32
CA ASN A 35 14.48 2.58 -0.54
C ASN A 35 13.40 3.50 0.07
N SER A 36 12.38 2.92 0.70
CA SER A 36 11.26 3.58 1.38
C SER A 36 10.89 2.76 2.60
N GLN A 37 10.34 3.40 3.64
CA GLN A 37 9.77 2.67 4.78
C GLN A 37 8.44 2.02 4.38
N ASP A 38 7.62 2.71 3.58
CA ASP A 38 6.34 2.20 3.09
C ASP A 38 6.44 1.83 1.62
N LEU A 39 6.09 0.58 1.29
CA LEU A 39 6.19 0.07 -0.09
C LEU A 39 5.32 -1.16 -0.33
N LEU A 40 5.20 -1.52 -1.59
CA LEU A 40 4.53 -2.73 -2.06
C LEU A 40 5.56 -3.78 -2.48
N VAL A 41 5.40 -5.02 -2.02
CA VAL A 41 6.21 -6.16 -2.45
C VAL A 41 5.37 -7.05 -3.37
N PRO A 42 5.84 -7.37 -4.60
CA PRO A 42 5.14 -8.27 -5.50
C PRO A 42 4.94 -9.67 -4.88
N TRP A 43 3.74 -10.23 -5.08
CA TRP A 43 3.35 -11.57 -4.67
C TRP A 43 2.67 -12.27 -5.84
N HIS A 44 3.31 -13.31 -6.34
CA HIS A 44 2.76 -14.15 -7.40
C HIS A 44 2.00 -15.31 -6.76
N LEU A 45 0.69 -15.37 -6.98
CA LEU A 45 -0.13 -16.44 -6.43
C LEU A 45 -0.10 -17.63 -7.40
N LYS A 46 0.73 -18.63 -7.10
CA LYS A 46 0.78 -19.87 -7.90
C LYS A 46 -0.53 -20.64 -7.69
N GLY A 47 -1.28 -20.89 -8.77
CA GLY A 47 -2.37 -21.88 -8.79
C GLY A 47 -3.82 -21.39 -8.93
N VAL A 48 -4.07 -20.09 -9.17
CA VAL A 48 -5.47 -19.60 -9.36
C VAL A 48 -5.91 -19.62 -10.84
N ALA A 49 -4.98 -19.83 -11.77
CA ALA A 49 -5.28 -19.91 -13.21
C ALA A 49 -6.13 -21.13 -13.62
N GLN A 50 -6.32 -22.14 -12.76
CA GLN A 50 -7.03 -23.38 -13.14
C GLN A 50 -8.54 -23.39 -12.93
N LYS A 51 -9.20 -22.28 -12.55
CA LYS A 51 -10.66 -22.30 -12.31
C LYS A 51 -11.49 -21.19 -12.95
N ALA A 52 -10.91 -20.42 -13.88
CA ALA A 52 -11.61 -19.30 -14.53
C ALA A 52 -11.47 -19.25 -16.06
N SER A 53 -11.08 -20.35 -16.72
CA SER A 53 -11.01 -20.38 -18.19
C SER A 53 -11.64 -21.64 -18.79
N GLU A 54 -12.90 -21.90 -18.46
CA GLU A 54 -13.78 -22.64 -19.35
C GLU A 54 -14.71 -21.63 -20.03
N THR A 55 -14.23 -20.94 -21.06
CA THR A 55 -14.99 -20.49 -22.25
C THR A 55 -14.05 -19.75 -23.20
N SER A 56 -14.15 -20.14 -24.48
CA SER A 56 -13.61 -19.52 -25.70
C SER A 56 -12.09 -19.53 -25.93
N ALA A 57 -11.72 -20.40 -26.88
CA ALA A 57 -10.49 -20.41 -27.64
C ALA A 57 -10.31 -19.11 -28.46
N ASP A 58 -9.07 -18.88 -28.89
CA ASP A 58 -8.57 -17.84 -29.79
C ASP A 58 -8.14 -16.52 -29.15
N SER A 59 -7.00 -16.54 -28.46
CA SER A 59 -6.01 -15.45 -28.48
C SER A 59 -4.68 -15.93 -27.89
N GLU A 60 -3.62 -15.96 -28.71
CA GLU A 60 -2.24 -16.01 -28.25
C GLU A 60 -1.93 -14.72 -27.46
N SER A 61 -2.28 -14.70 -26.19
CA SER A 61 -1.72 -13.76 -25.23
C SER A 61 -1.07 -14.57 -24.13
N SER A 62 0.23 -14.39 -23.95
CA SER A 62 1.00 -14.83 -22.80
C SER A 62 0.44 -14.15 -21.54
N ALA A 63 -0.72 -14.60 -21.08
CA ALA A 63 -1.35 -14.11 -19.86
C ALA A 63 -0.48 -14.54 -18.68
N SER A 64 0.45 -13.66 -18.29
CA SER A 64 1.23 -13.83 -17.07
C SER A 64 0.27 -13.95 -15.89
N ASP A 65 0.55 -14.87 -14.97
CA ASP A 65 -0.22 -15.00 -13.73
C ASP A 65 -0.41 -13.64 -13.05
N PRO A 66 -1.60 -13.36 -12.48
CA PRO A 66 -1.85 -12.08 -11.82
C PRO A 66 -0.87 -11.86 -10.66
N VAL A 67 -0.24 -10.67 -10.66
CA VAL A 67 0.68 -10.24 -9.60
C VAL A 67 -0.07 -9.40 -8.58
N PHE A 68 -0.18 -9.93 -7.37
CA PHE A 68 -0.71 -9.18 -6.23
C PHE A 68 0.41 -8.40 -5.55
N HIS A 69 0.03 -7.43 -4.72
CA HIS A 69 0.98 -6.60 -3.98
C HIS A 69 0.68 -6.69 -2.49
N ARG A 70 1.71 -6.93 -1.68
CA ARG A 70 1.60 -6.89 -0.21
C ARG A 70 2.21 -5.59 0.28
N TYR A 71 1.50 -4.90 1.16
CA TYR A 71 2.05 -3.74 1.85
C TYR A 71 3.09 -4.18 2.89
N TYR A 72 4.25 -3.52 2.87
CA TYR A 72 5.31 -3.67 3.84
C TYR A 72 5.64 -2.30 4.44
N HIS A 73 5.87 -2.31 5.76
CA HIS A 73 6.50 -1.22 6.48
C HIS A 73 7.87 -1.68 6.99
N VAL A 74 8.94 -1.07 6.50
CA VAL A 74 10.33 -1.37 6.85
C VAL A 74 10.71 -0.50 8.03
N PHE A 75 10.72 -1.12 9.21
CA PHE A 75 11.11 -0.46 10.45
C PHE A 75 12.56 0.03 10.38
N ARG A 76 12.79 1.23 10.91
CA ARG A 76 14.14 1.73 11.23
C ARG A 76 14.50 1.43 12.69
N GLU A 77 15.77 1.65 13.02
CA GLU A 77 16.27 1.46 14.38
C GLU A 77 15.41 2.18 15.42
N GLY A 78 15.07 1.47 16.49
CA GLY A 78 14.24 1.96 17.60
C GLY A 78 12.76 2.17 17.26
N GLU A 79 12.33 2.13 16.01
CA GLU A 79 10.93 2.41 15.64
C GLU A 79 9.97 1.34 16.17
N LEU A 80 10.31 0.06 15.98
CA LEU A 80 9.51 -1.05 16.48
C LEU A 80 9.48 -1.06 18.02
N GLU A 81 10.62 -0.81 18.66
CA GLU A 81 10.72 -0.70 20.12
C GLU A 81 9.81 0.41 20.67
N ASN A 82 9.87 1.61 20.09
CA ASN A 82 9.02 2.74 20.45
C ASN A 82 7.53 2.44 20.21
N LEU A 83 7.20 1.72 19.13
CA LEU A 83 5.83 1.27 18.87
C LEU A 83 5.35 0.32 19.97
N CYS A 84 6.15 -0.67 20.35
CA CYS A 84 5.86 -1.59 21.46
C CYS A 84 5.72 -0.85 22.79
N GLY A 85 6.53 0.16 23.08
CA GLY A 85 6.47 0.93 24.32
C GLY A 85 5.15 1.68 24.55
N ARG A 86 4.32 1.84 23.51
CA ARG A 86 2.97 2.42 23.62
C ARG A 86 1.90 1.40 24.04
N VAL A 87 2.21 0.11 23.99
CA VAL A 87 1.31 -0.96 24.41
C VAL A 87 1.31 -1.02 25.93
N LYS A 88 0.11 -1.02 26.53
CA LYS A 88 -0.04 -1.12 27.99
C LYS A 88 0.21 -2.55 28.45
N ASN A 89 0.57 -2.67 29.73
CA ASN A 89 0.71 -3.93 30.44
C ASN A 89 1.82 -4.85 29.87
N ILE A 90 2.85 -4.24 29.27
CA ILE A 90 4.07 -4.94 28.85
C ILE A 90 5.30 -4.13 29.28
N THR A 91 6.42 -4.82 29.45
CA THR A 91 7.75 -4.22 29.62
C THR A 91 8.66 -4.73 28.50
N ILE A 92 9.47 -3.84 27.93
CA ILE A 92 10.48 -4.22 26.94
C ILE A 92 11.70 -4.76 27.67
N GLN A 93 12.09 -5.99 27.37
CA GLN A 93 13.27 -6.63 27.95
C GLN A 93 14.54 -6.33 27.13
N SER A 94 14.44 -6.39 25.80
CA SER A 94 15.53 -6.06 24.89
C SER A 94 15.03 -5.83 23.47
N SER A 95 15.76 -5.03 22.70
CA SER A 95 15.62 -4.90 21.25
C SER A 95 16.92 -5.30 20.56
N TYR A 96 16.84 -5.89 19.37
CA TYR A 96 18.01 -6.28 18.58
C TYR A 96 17.70 -6.36 17.10
N HIS A 97 18.75 -6.38 16.27
CA HIS A 97 18.66 -6.54 14.82
C HIS A 97 19.33 -7.85 14.41
N ASP A 98 18.57 -8.72 13.74
CA ASP A 98 19.07 -10.02 13.26
C ASP A 98 18.63 -10.28 11.82
N GLN A 99 19.59 -10.60 10.95
CA GLN A 99 19.38 -10.94 9.54
C GLN A 99 18.42 -10.00 8.77
N GLY A 100 18.51 -8.68 9.02
CA GLY A 100 17.67 -7.68 8.36
C GLY A 100 16.29 -7.48 9.00
N ASN A 101 16.05 -8.02 10.18
CA ASN A 101 14.81 -7.86 10.92
C ASN A 101 15.07 -7.18 12.27
N TRP A 102 14.19 -6.25 12.62
CA TRP A 102 14.12 -5.69 13.97
C TRP A 102 13.26 -6.59 14.86
N CYS A 103 13.78 -6.92 16.03
CA CYS A 103 13.14 -7.80 17.01
C CYS A 103 13.05 -7.07 18.36
N VAL A 104 11.94 -7.29 19.08
CA VAL A 104 11.73 -6.77 20.44
C VAL A 104 11.21 -7.92 21.31
N ILE A 105 11.89 -8.18 22.41
CA ILE A 105 11.46 -9.14 23.43
C ILE A 105 10.68 -8.35 24.48
N VAL A 106 9.45 -8.77 24.74
CA VAL A 106 8.55 -8.13 25.70
C VAL A 106 8.07 -9.14 26.73
N GLU A 107 7.84 -8.66 27.95
CA GLU A 107 7.22 -9.41 29.02
C GLU A 107 5.88 -8.77 29.38
N LYS A 108 4.86 -9.58 29.65
CA LYS A 108 3.57 -9.10 30.14
C LYS A 108 3.69 -8.69 31.60
N THR A 109 3.23 -7.48 31.95
CA THR A 109 3.13 -7.05 33.34
C THR A 109 1.76 -7.40 33.92
N LEU A 110 1.72 -7.65 35.23
CA LEU A 110 0.48 -7.94 35.98
C LEU A 110 -0.39 -6.70 36.18
#